data_AF-A0A9D1QWG7-F1
#
_entry.id   AF-A0A9D1QWG7-F1
#
_cell.length_a   1.000
_cell.length_b   1.000
_cell.length_c   1.000
_cell.angle_alpha   90.00
_cell.angle_beta   90.00
_cell.angle_gamma   90.00
#
_symmetry.space_group_name_H-M   'P 1'
#
loop_
_entity.id
_entity.type
_entity.pdbx_description
1 polymer ?
#
loop_
_entity_poly.entity_id
_entity_poly.type
_entity_poly.pdbx_seq_one_letter_code
_entity_poly.pdbx_strand_id
1 'polypeptide(L)'
;MSAVKGKIEASITLSRSTCYFMRTGRCSLDIVTDYYVATSTRTSANDLLYCPRLFRAMRNRERMKPISVTPCECGHAEVVSGHQRACIASRENLELVIQPAGPEVKAECPICGGQLTFEENGGGSRIVALRVRVEDDGT
;
A
#
# COMPACT_ATOMS: atom_id res chain seq x y z
N MET A 1 -20.91 -9.42 -11.92
CA MET A 1 -19.69 -8.97 -11.23
C MET A 1 -19.85 -9.25 -9.74
N SER A 2 -19.45 -10.45 -9.30
CA SER A 2 -19.35 -10.71 -7.86
C SER A 2 -18.12 -9.97 -7.35
N ALA A 3 -18.28 -9.18 -6.30
CA ALA A 3 -17.18 -8.47 -5.67
C ALA A 3 -17.06 -8.95 -4.24
N VAL A 4 -16.00 -9.71 -3.96
CA VAL A 4 -15.73 -10.16 -2.59
C VAL A 4 -15.06 -9.00 -1.85
N LYS A 5 -15.75 -8.51 -0.81
CA LYS A 5 -15.21 -7.51 0.09
C LYS A 5 -14.65 -8.20 1.33
N GLY A 6 -13.42 -7.85 1.70
CA GLY A 6 -12.74 -8.44 2.84
C GLY A 6 -11.88 -7.42 3.58
N LYS A 7 -11.47 -7.81 4.79
CA LYS A 7 -10.35 -7.18 5.48
C LYS A 7 -9.20 -8.17 5.48
N ILE A 8 -8.02 -7.73 5.06
CA ILE A 8 -6.81 -8.54 5.10
C ILE A 8 -5.70 -7.78 5.80
N GLU A 9 -4.85 -8.50 6.52
CA GLU A 9 -3.58 -7.94 6.98
C GLU A 9 -2.52 -8.24 5.94
N ALA A 10 -1.79 -7.20 5.54
CA ALA A 10 -0.78 -7.30 4.52
C ALA A 10 0.54 -6.68 4.96
N SER A 11 1.66 -7.29 4.57
CA SER A 11 2.98 -6.68 4.73
C SER A 11 3.27 -5.75 3.57
N ILE A 12 3.75 -4.54 3.87
CA ILE A 12 4.26 -3.59 2.90
C ILE A 12 5.73 -3.29 3.17
N THR A 13 6.51 -3.16 2.11
CA THR A 13 7.91 -2.74 2.19
C THR A 13 8.06 -1.31 1.69
N LEU A 14 8.54 -0.41 2.56
CA LEU A 14 8.82 0.99 2.22
C LEU A 14 10.26 1.35 2.59
N SER A 15 10.91 2.17 1.78
CA SER A 15 12.31 2.59 1.95
C SER A 15 12.43 4.12 1.98
N ARG A 16 13.63 4.64 2.31
CA ARG A 16 13.91 6.08 2.26
C ARG A 16 13.78 6.69 0.85
N SER A 17 13.89 5.87 -0.19
CA SER A 17 13.70 6.28 -1.59
C SER A 17 12.23 6.26 -2.03
N THR A 18 11.36 5.53 -1.33
CA THR A 18 9.94 5.36 -1.70
C THR A 18 8.95 5.99 -0.70
N CYS A 19 9.41 6.46 0.45
CA CYS A 19 8.54 7.02 1.48
C CYS A 19 9.16 8.25 2.16
N TYR A 20 8.44 9.38 2.11
CA TYR A 20 8.83 10.62 2.79
C TYR A 20 8.98 10.44 4.31
N PHE A 21 8.10 9.64 4.94
CA PHE A 21 8.19 9.33 6.37
C PHE A 21 9.48 8.59 6.72
N MET A 22 9.85 7.57 5.93
CA MET A 22 11.11 6.84 6.17
C MET A 22 12.34 7.73 6.02
N ARG A 23 12.25 8.79 5.20
CA ARG A 23 13.32 9.77 4.98
C ARG A 23 13.41 10.83 6.07
N THR A 24 12.27 11.30 6.61
CA THR A 24 12.20 12.52 7.44
C THR A 24 11.62 12.31 8.84
N GLY A 25 11.06 11.13 9.13
CA GLY A 25 10.37 10.83 10.39
C GLY A 25 8.95 11.39 10.50
N ARG A 26 8.45 12.15 9.51
CA ARG A 26 7.09 12.73 9.52
C ARG A 26 6.32 12.33 8.26
N CYS A 27 5.04 12.00 8.41
CA CYS A 27 4.23 11.57 7.27
C CYS A 27 3.81 12.79 6.44
N SER A 28 3.97 12.71 5.12
CA SER A 28 3.56 13.81 4.23
C SER A 28 2.05 14.08 4.26
N LEU A 29 1.23 13.08 4.58
CA LEU A 29 -0.21 13.25 4.75
C LEU A 29 -0.58 14.10 5.99
N ASP A 30 0.25 14.10 7.02
CA ASP A 30 0.01 14.88 8.25
C ASP A 30 0.48 16.33 8.13
N ILE A 31 1.45 16.58 7.25
CA ILE A 31 2.04 17.91 7.05
C ILE A 31 1.19 18.73 6.08
N VAL A 32 0.68 18.09 5.03
CA VAL A 32 -0.02 18.76 3.93
C VAL A 32 -1.51 18.62 4.15
N THR A 33 -2.08 19.51 4.98
CA THR A 33 -3.50 19.47 5.38
C THR A 33 -4.42 20.23 4.43
N ASP A 34 -3.95 21.33 3.82
CA ASP A 34 -4.79 22.23 3.00
C ASP A 34 -4.03 22.78 1.79
N TYR A 35 -4.00 22.12 0.62
CA TYR A 35 -3.36 22.74 -0.55
C TYR A 35 -3.98 22.40 -1.91
N TYR A 36 -4.12 23.45 -2.73
CA TYR A 36 -4.23 23.39 -4.18
C TYR A 36 -2.95 22.77 -4.74
N VAL A 37 -2.99 21.47 -5.03
CA VAL A 37 -1.87 20.78 -5.65
C VAL A 37 -1.97 20.94 -7.16
N ALA A 38 -1.07 21.75 -7.74
CA ALA A 38 -0.92 21.85 -9.19
C ALA A 38 -0.72 20.46 -9.81
N THR A 39 -1.46 20.15 -10.87
CA THR A 39 -1.57 18.82 -11.48
C THR A 39 -0.33 18.36 -12.24
N SER A 40 0.62 19.25 -12.57
CA SER A 40 1.57 19.01 -13.68
C SER A 40 3.03 18.75 -13.31
N THR A 41 3.44 18.83 -12.04
CA THR A 41 4.85 18.55 -11.71
C THR A 41 5.06 17.06 -11.46
N ARG A 42 6.02 16.42 -12.14
CA ARG A 42 6.45 15.06 -11.79
C ARG A 42 6.98 15.08 -10.35
N THR A 43 6.36 14.30 -9.46
CA THR A 43 6.84 14.09 -8.08
C THR A 43 7.47 12.71 -7.96
N SER A 44 8.64 12.66 -7.35
CA SER A 44 9.29 11.42 -6.97
C SER A 44 8.57 10.77 -5.79
N ALA A 45 8.74 9.46 -5.61
CA ALA A 45 8.04 8.66 -4.61
C ALA A 45 8.29 9.10 -3.15
N ASN A 46 9.43 9.72 -2.88
CA ASN A 46 9.81 10.22 -1.56
C ASN A 46 9.58 11.73 -1.38
N ASP A 47 8.90 12.40 -2.31
CA ASP A 47 8.60 13.83 -2.17
C ASP A 47 7.44 14.09 -1.21
N LEU A 48 7.46 15.29 -0.62
CA LEU A 48 6.43 15.77 0.31
C LEU A 48 5.03 15.71 -0.32
N LEU A 49 4.89 16.01 -1.61
CA LEU A 49 3.60 16.06 -2.29
C LEU A 49 3.16 14.72 -2.89
N TYR A 50 3.99 13.67 -2.84
CA TYR A 50 3.67 12.39 -3.49
C TYR A 50 2.46 11.69 -2.86
N CYS A 51 2.50 11.38 -1.56
CA CYS A 51 1.39 10.72 -0.89
C CYS A 51 0.12 11.57 -0.85
N PRO A 52 0.15 12.90 -0.59
CA PRO A 52 -1.04 13.75 -0.68
C PRO A 52 -1.71 13.72 -2.06
N ARG A 53 -0.94 13.74 -3.14
CA ARG A 53 -1.47 13.59 -4.52
C ARG A 53 -2.10 12.24 -4.74
N LEU A 54 -1.38 11.18 -4.35
CA LEU A 54 -1.86 9.82 -4.50
C LEU A 54 -3.14 9.59 -3.71
N PHE A 55 -3.22 10.12 -2.49
CA PHE A 55 -4.43 10.08 -1.66
C PHE A 55 -5.60 10.81 -2.32
N ARG A 56 -5.37 12.00 -2.90
CA ARG A 56 -6.41 12.72 -3.64
C ARG A 56 -6.94 11.92 -4.83
N ALA A 57 -6.05 11.34 -5.63
CA ALA A 57 -6.43 10.50 -6.77
C ALA A 57 -7.25 9.28 -6.32
N MET A 58 -6.84 8.64 -5.21
CA MET A 58 -7.59 7.53 -4.60
C MET A 58 -8.97 7.97 -4.09
N ARG A 59 -9.06 9.12 -3.42
CA ARG A 59 -10.33 9.66 -2.88
C ARG A 59 -11.29 10.07 -4.00
N ASN A 60 -10.79 10.63 -5.09
CA ASN A 60 -11.56 10.99 -6.27
C ASN A 60 -12.02 9.79 -7.11
N ARG A 61 -11.60 8.56 -6.74
CA ARG A 61 -11.86 7.33 -7.51
C ARG A 61 -11.39 7.45 -8.95
N GLU A 62 -10.26 8.12 -9.16
CA GLU A 62 -9.57 8.11 -10.45
C GLU A 62 -9.21 6.66 -10.81
N ARG A 63 -9.05 6.35 -12.10
CA ARG A 63 -8.72 4.98 -12.55
C ARG A 63 -7.34 4.57 -12.04
N MET A 64 -7.31 3.94 -10.88
CA MET A 64 -6.11 3.41 -10.26
C MET A 64 -5.92 1.95 -10.67
N LYS A 65 -4.67 1.57 -10.93
CA LYS A 65 -4.32 0.15 -11.10
C LYS A 65 -4.54 -0.59 -9.78
N PRO A 66 -5.08 -1.82 -9.81
CA PRO A 66 -5.14 -2.70 -8.64
C PRO A 66 -3.75 -2.82 -7.97
N ILE A 67 -3.74 -3.16 -6.69
CA ILE A 67 -2.49 -3.56 -6.01
C ILE A 67 -2.27 -5.06 -6.21
N SER A 68 -1.04 -5.45 -6.52
CA SER A 68 -0.69 -6.87 -6.62
C SER A 68 -0.30 -7.40 -5.26
N VAL A 69 -0.91 -8.50 -4.84
CA VAL A 69 -0.63 -9.16 -3.57
C VAL A 69 -0.32 -10.65 -3.79
N THR A 70 0.58 -11.20 -2.97
CA THR A 70 0.82 -12.64 -2.87
C THR A 70 0.15 -13.15 -1.59
N PRO A 71 -0.87 -14.01 -1.69
CA PRO A 71 -1.49 -14.59 -0.51
C PRO A 71 -0.52 -15.55 0.20
N CYS A 72 -0.61 -15.62 1.52
CA CYS A 72 0.09 -16.60 2.34
C CYS A 72 -0.88 -17.69 2.81
N GLU A 73 -0.39 -18.90 3.08
CA GLU A 73 -1.24 -20.03 3.53
C GLU A 73 -1.97 -19.75 4.84
N CYS A 74 -1.41 -18.90 5.71
CA CYS A 74 -2.00 -18.47 6.97
C CYS A 74 -3.14 -17.44 6.84
N GLY A 75 -3.46 -16.97 5.63
CA GLY A 75 -4.51 -15.97 5.38
C GLY A 75 -4.04 -14.51 5.34
N HIS A 76 -2.76 -14.25 5.62
CA HIS A 76 -2.13 -12.95 5.39
C HIS A 76 -1.75 -12.73 3.92
N ALA A 77 -1.37 -11.50 3.57
CA ALA A 77 -0.87 -11.19 2.24
C ALA A 77 0.46 -10.42 2.28
N GLU A 78 1.25 -10.55 1.23
CA GLU A 78 2.40 -9.69 0.97
C GLU A 78 2.07 -8.78 -0.21
N VAL A 79 2.21 -7.46 -0.03
CA VAL A 79 2.05 -6.53 -1.15
C VAL A 79 3.30 -6.60 -2.02
N VAL A 80 3.14 -6.91 -3.30
CA VAL A 80 4.24 -6.93 -4.28
C VAL A 80 4.31 -5.59 -5.02
N SER A 81 3.16 -5.00 -5.32
CA SER A 81 3.07 -3.73 -6.03
C SER A 81 2.02 -2.79 -5.41
N GLY A 82 2.31 -1.49 -5.42
CA GLY A 82 1.40 -0.50 -4.87
C GLY A 82 1.49 -0.30 -3.34
N HIS A 83 2.65 -0.56 -2.74
CA HIS A 83 2.96 -0.34 -1.32
C HIS A 83 2.44 0.98 -0.74
N GLN A 84 2.64 2.10 -1.45
CA GLN A 84 2.19 3.41 -0.98
C GLN A 84 0.66 3.52 -1.00
N ARG A 85 -0.02 2.94 -2.01
CA ARG A 85 -1.49 2.88 -2.04
C ARG A 85 -2.03 2.06 -0.88
N ALA A 86 -1.42 0.90 -0.61
CA ALA A 86 -1.76 0.07 0.54
C ALA A 86 -1.57 0.84 1.87
N CYS A 87 -0.44 1.52 2.04
CA CYS A 87 -0.18 2.35 3.21
C CYS A 87 -1.23 3.45 3.41
N ILE A 88 -1.56 4.20 2.35
CA ILE A 88 -2.55 5.28 2.38
C ILE A 88 -3.94 4.71 2.68
N ALA A 89 -4.33 3.62 2.03
CA ALA A 89 -5.63 3.03 2.21
C ALA A 89 -5.86 2.49 3.62
N SER A 90 -4.83 1.89 4.23
CA SER A 90 -4.90 1.44 5.62
C SER A 90 -5.07 2.61 6.59
N ARG A 91 -4.30 3.68 6.40
CA ARG A 91 -4.37 4.88 7.25
C ARG A 91 -5.71 5.62 7.14
N GLU A 92 -6.16 5.83 5.91
CA GLU A 92 -7.34 6.64 5.59
C GLU A 92 -8.62 5.80 5.44
N ASN A 93 -8.56 4.51 5.80
CA ASN A 93 -9.67 3.57 5.76
C ASN A 93 -10.38 3.49 4.38
N LEU A 94 -9.58 3.51 3.30
CA LEU A 94 -10.06 3.41 1.91
C LEU A 94 -10.15 1.96 1.45
N GLU A 95 -11.09 1.69 0.54
CA GLU A 95 -11.23 0.40 -0.13
C GLU A 95 -10.30 0.33 -1.35
N LEU A 96 -9.53 -0.75 -1.47
CA LEU A 96 -8.63 -1.01 -2.59
C LEU A 96 -9.06 -2.21 -3.41
N VAL A 97 -8.88 -2.12 -4.72
CA VAL A 97 -8.95 -3.30 -5.59
C VAL A 97 -7.62 -4.04 -5.54
N ILE A 98 -7.67 -5.34 -5.27
CA ILE A 98 -6.50 -6.21 -5.22
C ILE A 98 -6.54 -7.23 -6.35
N GLN A 99 -5.37 -7.64 -6.80
CA GLN A 99 -5.19 -8.74 -7.73
C GLN A 99 -4.05 -9.64 -7.24
N PRO A 100 -4.11 -10.96 -7.48
CA PRO A 100 -2.99 -11.84 -7.20
C PRO A 100 -1.78 -11.45 -8.07
N ALA A 101 -0.58 -11.44 -7.48
CA ALA A 101 0.65 -11.20 -8.24
C ALA A 101 1.00 -12.38 -9.17
N GLY A 102 0.52 -13.58 -8.83
CA GLY A 102 0.67 -14.82 -9.58
C GLY A 102 -0.17 -15.94 -8.95
N PRO A 103 -0.09 -17.18 -9.47
CA PRO A 103 -0.82 -18.33 -8.94
C PRO A 103 -0.24 -18.87 -7.63
N GLU A 104 0.95 -18.39 -7.24
CA GLU A 104 1.69 -18.91 -6.11
C GLU A 104 1.15 -18.39 -4.78
N VAL A 105 0.95 -19.30 -3.83
CA VAL A 105 0.69 -18.99 -2.43
C VAL A 105 1.99 -19.17 -1.66
N LYS A 106 2.37 -18.18 -0.87
CA LYS A 106 3.61 -18.23 -0.10
C LYS A 106 3.41 -19.03 1.19
N ALA A 107 4.20 -20.08 1.40
CA ALA A 107 4.21 -20.84 2.65
C ALA A 107 4.80 -20.00 3.81
N GLU A 108 5.86 -19.24 3.53
CA GLU A 108 6.50 -18.35 4.49
C GLU A 108 5.78 -17.01 4.57
N CYS A 109 5.12 -16.76 5.70
CA CYS A 109 4.44 -15.49 5.91
C CYS A 109 5.36 -14.48 6.59
N PRO A 110 5.62 -13.30 6.00
CA PRO A 110 6.40 -12.24 6.64
C PRO A 110 5.73 -11.67 7.89
N ILE A 111 4.42 -11.89 8.06
CA ILE A 111 3.65 -11.50 9.25
C ILE A 111 3.78 -12.56 10.36
N CYS A 112 3.59 -13.85 10.06
CA CYS A 112 3.67 -14.91 11.07
C CYS A 112 5.11 -15.29 11.44
N GLY A 113 6.05 -15.21 10.50
CA GLY A 113 7.47 -15.50 10.73
C GLY A 113 8.27 -14.30 11.26
N GLY A 114 7.69 -13.10 11.25
CA GLY A 114 8.38 -11.85 11.56
C GLY A 114 8.38 -11.47 13.04
N GLN A 115 9.14 -12.19 13.88
CA GLN A 115 9.71 -11.62 15.10
C GLN A 115 11.07 -10.96 14.78
N LEU A 116 11.16 -9.65 15.01
CA LEU A 116 12.36 -8.90 15.44
C LEU A 116 13.68 -9.15 14.68
N THR A 117 13.74 -8.89 13.37
CA THR A 117 15.03 -8.51 12.76
C THR A 117 15.18 -7.00 12.82
N PHE A 118 15.83 -6.51 13.88
CA PHE A 118 16.40 -5.16 13.92
C PHE A 118 17.60 -5.10 12.96
N GLU A 119 17.35 -5.21 11.65
CA GLU A 119 18.36 -4.84 10.67
C GLU A 119 18.25 -3.33 10.41
N GLU A 120 19.15 -2.61 11.07
CA GLU A 120 19.59 -1.28 10.63
C GLU A 120 20.11 -1.42 9.19
N ASN A 121 19.25 -1.21 8.19
CA ASN A 121 19.51 -0.50 6.93
C ASN A 121 18.50 -0.88 5.83
N GLY A 122 17.68 0.09 5.39
CA GLY A 122 17.23 0.15 3.98
C GLY A 122 15.73 0.32 3.75
N GLY A 123 14.88 -0.43 4.45
CA GLY A 123 13.42 -0.35 4.29
C GLY A 123 12.68 -1.09 5.39
N GLY A 124 11.67 -0.43 5.97
CA GLY A 124 10.87 -1.00 7.06
C GLY A 124 9.72 -1.78 6.47
N SER A 125 9.71 -3.10 6.67
CA SER A 125 8.50 -3.89 6.51
C SER A 125 7.48 -3.44 7.56
N ARG A 126 6.26 -3.15 7.14
CA ARG A 126 5.17 -2.75 8.03
C ARG A 126 3.94 -3.59 7.74
N ILE A 127 3.25 -3.98 8.80
CA ILE A 127 1.96 -4.64 8.69
C ILE A 127 0.87 -3.57 8.60
N VAL A 128 -0.03 -3.71 7.63
CA VAL A 128 -1.17 -2.82 7.40
C VAL A 128 -2.45 -3.61 7.27
N ALA A 129 -3.53 -3.12 7.89
CA ALA A 129 -4.86 -3.67 7.72
C ALA A 129 -5.53 -2.99 6.51
N LEU A 130 -5.93 -3.77 5.50
CA LEU A 130 -6.50 -3.28 4.25
C LEU A 130 -7.96 -3.70 4.13
N ARG A 131 -8.80 -2.78 3.63
CA ARG A 131 -10.13 -3.11 3.12
C ARG A 131 -10.03 -3.34 1.64
N VAL A 132 -10.32 -4.56 1.22
CA VAL A 132 -10.07 -5.00 -0.15
C VAL A 132 -11.34 -5.42 -0.82
N ARG A 133 -11.38 -5.19 -2.12
CA ARG A 133 -12.36 -5.70 -3.05
C ARG A 133 -11.62 -6.52 -4.10
N VAL A 134 -12.01 -7.77 -4.26
CA VAL A 134 -11.59 -8.59 -5.39
C VAL A 134 -12.61 -8.39 -6.49
N GLU A 135 -12.17 -7.94 -7.65
CA GLU A 135 -13.00 -7.91 -8.85
C GLU A 135 -12.74 -9.22 -9.60
N ASP A 136 -13.76 -10.06 -9.66
CA ASP A 136 -13.74 -11.28 -10.46
C ASP A 136 -13.92 -10.82 -11.92
N ASP A 137 -12.82 -10.80 -12.67
CA ASP A 137 -12.86 -10.68 -14.12
C ASP A 137 -13.51 -11.96 -14.64
N GLY A 138 -14.85 -11.94 -14.65
CA GLY A 138 -15.65 -12.97 -15.29
C GLY A 138 -15.15 -13.14 -16.72
N THR A 139 -14.60 -14.34 -16.98
CA THR A 139 -14.27 -14.95 -18.28
C THR A 139 -14.85 -14.27 -19.50
#